data_AF-A0A847HM21-F1
#
_entry.id   AF-A0A847HM21-F1
#
_cell.length_a   1.000
_cell.length_b   1.000
_cell.length_c   1.000
_cell.angle_alpha   90.00
_cell.angle_beta   90.00
_cell.angle_gamma   90.00
#
_symmetry.space_group_name_H-M   'P 1'
#
loop_
_entity.id
_entity.type
_entity.pdbx_description
1 polymer ?
#
loop_
_entity_poly.entity_id
_entity_poly.type
_entity_poly.pdbx_seq_one_letter_code
_entity_poly.pdbx_strand_id
1 'polypeptide(L)'
;MADRLITLGEVASLLRVSRHTVQAWISPSSPNHRPEFAIMARHAGRRTVFVEAEVSAWLDQRRGALYSDNPAARTAYWRERFIAGRGLLRGLIKAPENVVSERMPGFTGGLLAFDAGPLMTWLTDGEGAAGIMALAGRAEGLVVSVPLALWVLRRAARIPGRYPALLDFVLAQNIFELAPLSEAALRRALELPAAAAEISLQSYCCCIEAGAAMFVTSDRILLKTPGLPVCGY
;
A
#
# COMPACT_ATOMS: atom_id res chain seq x y z
N MET A 1 -12.73 -13.63 16.97
CA MET A 1 -14.07 -13.76 16.36
C MET A 1 -13.91 -14.60 15.10
N ALA A 2 -14.85 -15.51 14.81
CA ALA A 2 -14.76 -16.32 13.59
C ALA A 2 -15.21 -15.50 12.37
N ASP A 3 -14.42 -15.53 11.30
CA ASP A 3 -14.73 -14.85 10.05
C ASP A 3 -16.04 -15.39 9.45
N ARG A 4 -17.04 -14.51 9.26
CA ARG A 4 -18.30 -14.89 8.64
C ARG A 4 -18.11 -15.15 7.14
N LEU A 5 -18.36 -16.40 6.74
CA LEU A 5 -18.36 -16.80 5.34
C LEU A 5 -19.71 -16.45 4.69
N ILE A 6 -19.66 -15.82 3.53
CA ILE A 6 -20.82 -15.46 2.72
C ILE A 6 -20.74 -16.11 1.34
N THR A 7 -21.90 -16.44 0.80
CA THR A 7 -22.05 -17.08 -0.51
C THR A 7 -21.93 -16.07 -1.65
N LEU A 8 -21.76 -16.57 -2.86
CA LEU A 8 -21.73 -15.75 -4.08
C LEU A 8 -23.01 -14.89 -4.25
N GLY A 9 -24.16 -15.39 -3.81
CA GLY A 9 -25.42 -14.62 -3.83
C GLY A 9 -25.43 -13.47 -2.83
N GLU A 10 -24.95 -13.69 -1.61
CA GLU A 10 -24.82 -12.65 -0.58
C GLU A 10 -23.82 -11.56 -1.00
N VAL A 11 -22.71 -11.97 -1.63
CA VAL A 11 -21.73 -11.05 -2.21
C VAL A 11 -22.34 -10.20 -3.31
N ALA A 12 -23.11 -10.80 -4.22
CA ALA A 12 -23.80 -10.07 -5.27
C ALA A 12 -24.77 -9.03 -4.70
N SER A 13 -25.52 -9.38 -3.64
CA SER A 13 -26.38 -8.44 -2.92
C SER A 13 -25.61 -7.29 -2.28
N LEU A 14 -24.49 -7.58 -1.60
CA LEU A 14 -23.65 -6.58 -0.94
C LEU A 14 -23.05 -5.58 -1.94
N LEU A 15 -22.59 -6.09 -3.07
CA LEU A 15 -22.00 -5.31 -4.15
C LEU A 15 -23.04 -4.63 -5.06
N ARG A 16 -24.33 -4.94 -4.89
CA ARG A 16 -25.44 -4.49 -5.74
C ARG A 16 -25.22 -4.82 -7.23
N VAL A 17 -24.73 -6.02 -7.51
CA VAL A 17 -24.53 -6.55 -8.87
C VAL A 17 -25.22 -7.91 -9.02
N SER A 18 -25.27 -8.43 -10.24
CA SER A 18 -25.80 -9.77 -10.47
C SER A 18 -24.84 -10.85 -9.97
N ARG A 19 -25.38 -12.02 -9.60
CA ARG A 19 -24.59 -13.21 -9.28
C ARG A 19 -23.64 -13.60 -10.43
N HIS A 20 -24.07 -13.44 -11.68
CA HIS A 20 -23.26 -13.73 -12.86
C HIS A 20 -22.09 -12.76 -13.03
N THR A 21 -22.27 -11.50 -12.62
CA THR A 21 -21.20 -10.50 -12.62
C THR A 21 -20.08 -10.92 -11.66
N VAL A 22 -20.44 -11.34 -10.44
CA VAL A 22 -19.48 -11.84 -9.45
C VAL A 22 -18.79 -13.12 -9.96
N GLN A 23 -19.52 -14.04 -10.60
CA GLN A 23 -18.93 -15.23 -11.24
C GLN A 23 -17.95 -14.87 -12.38
N ALA A 24 -18.28 -13.87 -13.20
CA ALA A 24 -17.41 -13.41 -14.27
C ALA A 24 -16.11 -12.81 -13.70
N TRP A 25 -16.20 -12.04 -12.61
CA TRP A 25 -15.03 -11.46 -11.96
C TRP A 25 -14.05 -12.51 -11.44
N ILE A 26 -14.55 -13.62 -10.88
CA ILE A 26 -13.69 -14.68 -10.34
C ILE A 26 -13.14 -15.65 -11.40
N SER A 27 -13.72 -15.68 -12.61
CA SER A 27 -13.34 -16.65 -13.65
C SER A 27 -12.18 -16.13 -14.51
N PRO A 28 -11.00 -16.80 -14.53
CA PRO A 28 -9.84 -16.35 -15.31
C PRO A 28 -10.08 -16.29 -16.82
N SER A 29 -11.04 -17.07 -17.33
CA SER A 29 -11.45 -17.08 -18.73
C SER A 29 -12.45 -15.98 -19.10
N SER A 30 -12.92 -15.19 -18.13
CA SER A 30 -13.90 -14.14 -18.39
C SER A 30 -13.21 -12.87 -18.90
N PRO A 31 -13.79 -12.16 -19.90
CA PRO A 31 -13.33 -10.83 -20.27
C PRO A 31 -13.49 -9.80 -19.15
N ASN A 32 -14.32 -10.10 -18.14
CA ASN A 32 -14.54 -9.26 -16.96
C ASN A 32 -13.78 -9.78 -15.73
N HIS A 33 -12.77 -10.63 -15.92
CA HIS A 33 -11.97 -11.15 -14.82
C HIS A 33 -11.35 -9.99 -14.01
N ARG A 34 -11.51 -10.06 -12.70
CA ARG A 34 -10.92 -9.14 -11.74
C ARG A 34 -9.98 -9.93 -10.84
N PRO A 35 -8.69 -10.06 -11.21
CA PRO A 35 -7.72 -10.84 -10.43
C PRO A 35 -7.74 -10.48 -8.94
N GLU A 36 -7.90 -9.20 -8.63
CA GLU A 36 -7.90 -8.65 -7.29
C GLU A 36 -9.15 -9.02 -6.47
N PHE A 37 -10.27 -9.36 -7.11
CA PHE A 37 -11.46 -9.89 -6.44
C PHE A 37 -11.47 -11.42 -6.44
N ALA A 38 -10.96 -12.04 -7.50
CA ALA A 38 -10.90 -13.49 -7.67
C ALA A 38 -10.12 -14.18 -6.54
N ILE A 39 -9.05 -13.56 -6.04
CA ILE A 39 -8.27 -14.11 -4.92
C ILE A 39 -9.05 -14.23 -3.61
N MET A 40 -10.11 -13.44 -3.43
CA MET A 40 -10.96 -13.50 -2.23
C MET A 40 -11.93 -14.69 -2.28
N ALA A 41 -12.11 -15.29 -3.46
CA ALA A 41 -12.98 -16.43 -3.64
C ALA A 41 -12.33 -17.69 -3.05
N ARG A 42 -13.04 -18.33 -2.13
CA ARG A 42 -12.63 -19.58 -1.48
C ARG A 42 -13.63 -20.69 -1.82
N HIS A 43 -13.25 -21.93 -1.56
CA HIS A 43 -14.13 -23.08 -1.77
C HIS A 43 -14.47 -23.76 -0.44
N ALA A 44 -15.78 -23.90 -0.17
CA ALA A 44 -16.31 -24.74 0.89
C ALA A 44 -17.09 -25.91 0.24
N GLY A 45 -16.39 -27.01 0.01
CA GLY A 45 -16.89 -28.11 -0.82
C GLY A 45 -17.12 -27.65 -2.27
N ARG A 46 -18.34 -27.82 -2.78
CA ARG A 46 -18.71 -27.40 -4.16
C ARG A 46 -19.13 -25.93 -4.28
N ARG A 47 -19.11 -25.15 -3.19
CA ARG A 47 -19.59 -23.77 -3.17
C ARG A 47 -18.44 -22.79 -3.12
N THR A 48 -18.50 -21.76 -3.95
CA THR A 48 -17.65 -20.58 -3.82
C THR A 48 -18.19 -19.70 -2.69
N VAL A 49 -17.32 -19.37 -1.74
CA VAL A 49 -17.60 -18.57 -0.56
C VAL A 49 -16.54 -17.47 -0.40
N PHE A 50 -16.85 -16.44 0.37
CA PHE A 50 -15.99 -15.29 0.62
C PHE A 50 -16.06 -14.95 2.11
N VAL A 51 -15.04 -14.27 2.64
CA VAL A 51 -15.15 -13.66 3.98
C VAL A 51 -15.86 -12.32 3.85
N GLU A 52 -16.93 -12.10 4.61
CA GLU A 52 -17.74 -10.87 4.53
C GLU A 52 -16.89 -9.61 4.74
N ALA A 53 -15.98 -9.64 5.72
CA ALA A 53 -15.07 -8.53 6.00
C ALA A 53 -14.16 -8.19 4.81
N GLU A 54 -13.65 -9.19 4.07
CA GLU A 54 -12.81 -8.97 2.89
C GLU A 54 -13.61 -8.35 1.73
N VAL A 55 -14.88 -8.74 1.56
CA VAL A 55 -15.75 -8.18 0.50
C VAL A 55 -16.18 -6.77 0.82
N SER A 56 -16.54 -6.49 2.08
CA SER A 56 -16.87 -5.14 2.55
C SER A 56 -15.67 -4.22 2.41
N ALA A 57 -14.48 -4.66 2.84
CA ALA A 57 -13.23 -3.96 2.61
C ALA A 57 -13.02 -3.62 1.14
N TRP A 58 -13.05 -4.63 0.26
CA TRP A 58 -12.87 -4.44 -1.18
C TRP A 58 -13.86 -3.44 -1.80
N LEU A 59 -15.11 -3.41 -1.30
CA LEU A 59 -16.16 -2.49 -1.73
C LEU A 59 -15.89 -1.06 -1.25
N ASP A 60 -15.55 -0.88 0.03
CA ASP A 60 -15.26 0.42 0.62
C ASP A 60 -14.04 1.06 -0.07
N GLN A 61 -13.03 0.25 -0.38
CA GLN A 61 -11.87 0.67 -1.16
C GLN A 61 -12.24 1.23 -2.54
N ARG A 62 -13.19 0.60 -3.26
CA ARG A 62 -13.61 1.04 -4.60
C ARG A 62 -14.58 2.20 -4.61
N ARG A 63 -15.30 2.42 -3.51
CA ARG A 63 -16.15 3.62 -3.34
C ARG A 63 -15.34 4.88 -3.04
N GLY A 64 -14.01 4.79 -3.06
CA GLY A 64 -13.13 5.90 -2.68
C GLY A 64 -13.13 6.15 -1.17
N ALA A 65 -13.64 5.21 -0.36
CA ALA A 65 -13.64 5.29 1.10
C ALA A 65 -12.32 4.77 1.72
N LEU A 66 -11.20 4.85 0.99
CA LEU A 66 -9.87 4.64 1.56
C LEU A 66 -9.27 5.97 2.01
N TYR A 67 -9.94 6.56 3.00
CA TYR A 67 -9.29 7.22 4.11
C TYR A 67 -9.70 6.38 5.31
N SER A 68 -9.04 5.24 5.53
CA SER A 68 -9.54 4.25 6.48
C SER A 68 -9.29 4.69 7.91
N ASP A 69 -10.35 4.92 8.68
CA ASP A 69 -10.33 5.04 10.15
C ASP A 69 -10.15 3.67 10.85
N ASN A 70 -10.07 2.55 10.12
CA ASN A 70 -10.03 1.21 10.71
C ASN A 70 -8.99 0.24 10.06
N PRO A 71 -7.87 0.00 10.75
CA PRO A 71 -6.86 -0.99 10.40
C PRO A 71 -7.30 -2.44 10.19
N ALA A 72 -8.44 -2.85 10.74
CA ALA A 72 -8.88 -4.26 10.71
C ALA A 72 -9.63 -4.65 9.43
N ALA A 73 -10.01 -3.69 8.57
CA ALA A 73 -10.71 -3.95 7.30
C ALA A 73 -9.75 -4.25 6.13
N ARG A 74 -8.55 -4.77 6.40
CA ARG A 74 -7.49 -4.94 5.38
C ARG A 74 -7.58 -6.31 4.70
N THR A 75 -7.26 -6.34 3.40
CA THR A 75 -7.10 -7.63 2.71
C THR A 75 -5.83 -8.31 3.22
N ALA A 76 -5.88 -9.60 3.56
CA ALA A 76 -4.71 -10.34 4.05
C ALA A 76 -3.61 -10.53 2.98
N TYR A 77 -3.92 -10.24 1.71
CA TYR A 77 -3.13 -10.57 0.53
C TYR A 77 -2.18 -9.47 0.06
N TRP A 78 -2.16 -8.31 0.72
CA TRP A 78 -1.26 -7.21 0.33
C TRP A 78 0.21 -7.64 0.36
N ARG A 79 0.59 -8.58 1.25
CA ARG A 79 1.97 -9.06 1.39
C ARG A 79 2.49 -9.74 0.12
N GLU A 80 1.71 -10.64 -0.46
CA GLU A 80 2.09 -11.34 -1.70
C GLU A 80 2.22 -10.36 -2.87
N ARG A 81 1.30 -9.40 -2.96
CA ARG A 81 1.30 -8.35 -3.99
C ARG A 81 2.46 -7.38 -3.81
N PHE A 82 2.77 -7.01 -2.57
CA PHE A 82 3.93 -6.19 -2.25
C PHE A 82 5.23 -6.86 -2.71
N ILE A 83 5.40 -8.16 -2.42
CA ILE A 83 6.52 -8.98 -2.90
C ILE A 83 6.61 -8.96 -4.43
N ALA A 84 5.48 -9.12 -5.13
CA ALA A 84 5.43 -9.11 -6.60
C ALA A 84 5.87 -7.78 -7.23
N GLY A 85 5.82 -6.68 -6.48
CA GLY A 85 6.29 -5.37 -6.95
C GLY A 85 7.80 -5.14 -6.86
N ARG A 86 8.53 -6.03 -6.19
CA ARG A 86 9.98 -5.92 -6.07
C ARG A 86 10.63 -5.97 -7.44
N GLY A 87 11.49 -4.99 -7.74
CA GLY A 87 12.26 -4.99 -8.98
C GLY A 87 11.46 -4.66 -10.26
N LEU A 88 10.23 -4.14 -10.17
CA LEU A 88 9.45 -3.68 -11.34
C LEU A 88 10.20 -2.67 -12.24
N LEU A 89 11.16 -1.95 -11.66
CA LEU A 89 12.02 -0.95 -12.31
C LEU A 89 13.49 -1.38 -12.39
N ARG A 90 13.81 -2.63 -12.07
CA ARG A 90 15.18 -3.15 -12.09
C ARG A 90 15.81 -2.95 -13.47
N GLY A 91 17.00 -2.36 -13.49
CA GLY A 91 17.75 -2.07 -14.72
C GLY A 91 17.24 -0.88 -15.55
N LEU A 92 16.14 -0.23 -15.14
CA LEU A 92 15.57 0.92 -15.85
C LEU A 92 15.92 2.26 -15.20
N ILE A 93 16.18 2.24 -13.90
CA ILE A 93 16.58 3.40 -13.11
C ILE A 93 17.70 2.96 -12.16
N LYS A 94 18.68 3.85 -11.93
CA LYS A 94 19.68 3.66 -10.86
C LYS A 94 18.94 3.55 -9.52
N ALA A 95 19.23 2.49 -8.76
CA ALA A 95 18.73 2.35 -7.40
C ALA A 95 19.19 3.55 -6.54
N PRO A 96 18.34 4.05 -5.62
CA PRO A 96 18.76 5.02 -4.64
C PRO A 96 19.97 4.52 -3.85
N GLU A 97 20.85 5.43 -3.44
CA GLU A 97 21.95 5.08 -2.54
C GLU A 97 21.38 4.77 -1.17
N ASN A 98 21.76 3.61 -0.62
CA ASN A 98 21.29 3.23 0.70
C ASN A 98 21.93 4.14 1.76
N VAL A 99 21.09 4.74 2.60
CA VAL A 99 21.54 5.44 3.81
C VAL A 99 21.34 4.46 4.95
N VAL A 100 22.40 3.72 5.29
CA VAL A 100 22.40 2.84 6.46
C VAL A 100 22.09 3.70 7.69
N SER A 101 20.91 3.50 8.27
CA SER A 101 20.52 4.16 9.52
C SER A 101 20.83 3.23 10.69
N GLU A 102 21.61 3.70 11.65
CA GLU A 102 21.85 3.00 12.92
C GLU A 102 20.59 2.96 13.81
N ARG A 103 19.55 3.75 13.46
CA ARG A 103 18.26 3.75 14.15
C ARG A 103 17.31 2.76 13.50
N MET A 104 17.24 1.56 14.09
CA MET A 104 16.06 0.71 14.02
C MET A 104 15.26 0.88 15.32
N PRO A 105 14.37 1.89 15.44
CA PRO A 105 13.35 1.82 16.50
C PRO A 105 12.62 0.48 16.36
N GLY A 106 12.31 -0.15 17.49
CA GLY A 106 11.60 -1.43 17.52
C GLY A 106 10.21 -1.27 16.92
N PHE A 107 10.08 -1.38 15.60
CA PHE A 107 8.79 -1.48 14.94
C PHE A 107 8.17 -2.83 15.30
N THR A 108 7.17 -2.78 16.17
CA THR A 108 6.50 -3.95 16.74
C THR A 108 5.20 -4.34 16.03
N GLY A 109 4.71 -3.50 15.11
CA GLY A 109 3.45 -3.74 14.38
C GLY A 109 2.72 -2.44 14.02
N GLY A 110 1.55 -2.58 13.41
CA GLY A 110 0.73 -1.47 12.91
C GLY A 110 1.01 -1.10 11.46
N LEU A 111 0.66 0.14 11.10
CA LEU A 111 0.83 0.67 9.75
C LEU A 111 2.27 1.10 9.47
N LEU A 112 2.83 0.58 8.38
CA LEU A 112 4.16 0.95 7.89
C LEU A 112 4.03 1.85 6.67
N ALA A 113 4.49 3.08 6.79
CA ALA A 113 4.46 4.05 5.72
C ALA A 113 5.80 4.13 4.97
N PHE A 114 5.73 4.37 3.67
CA PHE A 114 6.93 4.48 2.82
C PHE A 114 7.15 5.90 2.31
N ASP A 115 8.41 6.32 2.36
CA ASP A 115 8.94 7.45 1.61
C ASP A 115 9.40 7.05 0.19
N ALA A 116 9.71 8.05 -0.64
CA ALA A 116 10.22 7.89 -1.99
C ALA A 116 11.48 7.03 -2.07
N GLY A 117 12.46 7.25 -1.18
CA GLY A 117 13.71 6.46 -1.14
C GLY A 117 13.46 4.96 -1.04
N PRO A 118 12.91 4.45 0.08
CA PRO A 118 12.65 3.03 0.26
C PRO A 118 11.70 2.45 -0.78
N LEU A 119 10.66 3.17 -1.19
CA LEU A 119 9.77 2.68 -2.24
C LEU A 119 10.54 2.49 -3.57
N MET A 120 11.40 3.43 -3.93
CA MET A 120 12.25 3.30 -5.12
C MET A 120 13.31 2.19 -4.97
N THR A 121 13.88 2.01 -3.79
CA THR A 121 14.79 0.88 -3.50
C THR A 121 14.07 -0.46 -3.71
N TRP A 122 12.85 -0.60 -3.21
CA TRP A 122 12.04 -1.79 -3.42
C TRP A 122 11.74 -2.05 -4.90
N LEU A 123 11.26 -1.02 -5.61
CA LEU A 123 10.91 -1.11 -7.03
C LEU A 123 12.12 -1.37 -7.92
N THR A 124 13.33 -0.97 -7.54
CA THR A 124 14.55 -1.17 -8.33
C THR A 124 15.33 -2.42 -7.94
N ASP A 125 14.88 -3.14 -6.90
CA ASP A 125 15.64 -4.24 -6.29
C ASP A 125 17.03 -3.78 -5.79
N GLY A 126 17.05 -2.60 -5.16
CA GLY A 126 18.26 -1.96 -4.66
C GLY A 126 18.76 -2.51 -3.32
N GLU A 127 19.94 -2.04 -2.92
CA GLU A 127 20.52 -2.32 -1.61
C GLU A 127 19.61 -1.78 -0.50
N GLY A 128 19.22 -2.62 0.47
CA GLY A 128 18.22 -2.30 1.50
C GLY A 128 16.84 -2.95 1.27
N ALA A 129 16.58 -3.58 0.12
CA ALA A 129 15.32 -4.29 -0.13
C ALA A 129 15.01 -5.38 0.92
N ALA A 130 16.03 -6.05 1.45
CA ALA A 130 15.86 -7.04 2.51
C ALA A 130 15.37 -6.43 3.83
N GLY A 131 15.86 -5.24 4.20
CA GLY A 131 15.40 -4.53 5.39
C GLY A 131 13.97 -4.02 5.24
N ILE A 132 13.62 -3.52 4.06
CA ILE A 132 12.23 -3.18 3.69
C ILE A 132 11.32 -4.40 3.87
N MET A 133 11.74 -5.57 3.37
CA MET A 133 10.97 -6.81 3.50
C MET A 133 10.80 -7.23 4.97
N ALA A 134 11.84 -7.09 5.79
CA ALA A 134 11.77 -7.40 7.21
C ALA A 134 10.80 -6.49 7.96
N LEU A 135 10.78 -5.19 7.65
CA LEU A 135 9.82 -4.23 8.21
C LEU A 135 8.39 -4.54 7.75
N ALA A 136 8.19 -4.75 6.45
CA ALA A 136 6.88 -5.12 5.89
C ALA A 136 6.35 -6.43 6.48
N GLY A 137 7.22 -7.41 6.75
CA GLY A 137 6.83 -8.67 7.40
C GLY A 137 6.20 -8.51 8.79
N ARG A 138 6.50 -7.41 9.49
CA ARG A 138 5.92 -7.07 10.81
C ARG A 138 4.70 -6.15 10.72
N ALA A 139 4.50 -5.50 9.58
CA ALA A 139 3.43 -4.55 9.39
C ALA A 139 2.07 -5.26 9.28
N GLU A 140 1.01 -4.58 9.71
CA GLU A 140 -0.37 -5.02 9.52
C GLU A 140 -0.94 -4.49 8.19
N GLY A 141 -0.39 -3.38 7.69
CA GLY A 141 -0.72 -2.76 6.42
C GLY A 141 0.33 -1.75 6.01
N LEU A 142 0.31 -1.35 4.74
CA LEU A 142 1.24 -0.39 4.17
C LEU A 142 0.52 0.90 3.81
N VAL A 143 1.21 2.03 3.96
CA VAL A 143 0.66 3.35 3.62
C VAL A 143 1.61 4.06 2.67
N VAL A 144 1.06 4.73 1.67
CA VAL A 144 1.77 5.74 0.87
C VAL A 144 0.94 7.00 0.78
N SER A 145 1.61 8.14 0.73
CA SER A 145 0.92 9.41 0.54
C SER A 145 0.41 9.54 -0.90
N VAL A 146 -0.72 10.22 -1.09
CA VAL A 146 -1.22 10.58 -2.43
C VAL A 146 -0.18 11.40 -3.23
N PRO A 147 0.53 12.39 -2.64
CA PRO A 147 1.64 13.06 -3.31
C PRO A 147 2.73 12.10 -3.81
N LEU A 148 3.11 11.11 -3.00
CA LEU A 148 4.11 10.10 -3.40
C LEU A 148 3.60 9.20 -4.51
N ALA A 149 2.36 8.73 -4.41
CA ALA A 149 1.73 7.92 -5.45
C ALA A 149 1.75 8.67 -6.80
N LEU A 150 1.34 9.95 -6.81
CA LEU A 150 1.42 10.79 -8.00
C LEU A 150 2.86 10.95 -8.50
N TRP A 151 3.81 11.21 -7.61
CA TRP A 151 5.22 11.37 -7.95
C TRP A 151 5.78 10.12 -8.65
N VAL A 152 5.50 8.92 -8.10
CA VAL A 152 5.91 7.63 -8.68
C VAL A 152 5.28 7.42 -10.05
N LEU A 153 3.97 7.64 -10.19
CA LEU A 153 3.26 7.43 -11.46
C LEU A 153 3.70 8.39 -12.56
N ARG A 154 4.01 9.65 -12.22
CA ARG A 154 4.60 10.61 -13.17
C ARG A 154 5.99 10.18 -13.63
N ARG A 155 6.77 9.56 -12.75
CA ARG A 155 8.07 8.99 -13.12
C ARG A 155 7.89 7.77 -14.03
N ALA A 156 6.92 6.90 -13.73
CA ALA A 156 6.57 5.74 -14.53
C ALA A 156 6.13 6.10 -15.95
N ALA A 157 5.35 7.18 -16.10
CA ALA A 157 4.87 7.66 -17.40
C ALA A 157 6.01 8.08 -18.34
N ARG A 158 7.20 8.37 -17.80
CA ARG A 158 8.40 8.70 -18.58
C ARG A 158 9.21 7.47 -18.99
N ILE A 159 8.81 6.27 -18.56
CA ILE A 159 9.50 5.00 -18.82
C ILE A 159 8.60 4.14 -19.72
N PRO A 160 8.98 3.95 -20.99
CA PRO A 160 8.17 3.18 -21.94
C PRO A 160 7.76 1.81 -21.39
N GLY A 161 6.47 1.50 -21.47
CA GLY A 161 5.91 0.20 -21.07
C GLY A 161 5.79 -0.08 -19.57
N ARG A 162 6.16 0.85 -18.68
CA ARG A 162 6.12 0.62 -17.21
C ARG A 162 4.97 1.27 -16.48
N TYR A 163 4.36 2.29 -17.07
CA TYR A 163 3.21 2.97 -16.45
C TYR A 163 2.08 2.01 -16.03
N PRO A 164 1.60 1.07 -16.88
CA PRO A 164 0.51 0.16 -16.47
C PRO A 164 0.88 -0.73 -15.28
N ALA A 165 2.11 -1.26 -15.24
CA ALA A 165 2.56 -2.12 -14.16
C ALA A 165 2.69 -1.37 -12.83
N LEU A 166 3.19 -0.13 -12.85
CA LEU A 166 3.28 0.71 -11.65
C LEU A 166 1.92 1.25 -11.21
N LEU A 167 1.04 1.58 -12.15
CA LEU A 167 -0.33 1.95 -11.84
C LEU A 167 -1.06 0.81 -11.12
N ASP A 168 -0.90 -0.41 -11.64
CA ASP A 168 -1.50 -1.61 -11.04
C ASP A 168 -0.95 -1.84 -9.63
N PHE A 169 0.39 -1.79 -9.46
CA PHE A 169 1.05 -1.95 -8.16
C PHE A 169 0.65 -0.88 -7.14
N VAL A 170 0.65 0.40 -7.52
CA VAL A 170 0.41 1.51 -6.59
C VAL A 170 -1.07 1.66 -6.26
N LEU A 171 -1.98 1.48 -7.23
CA LEU A 171 -3.40 1.81 -7.06
C LEU A 171 -4.35 0.62 -7.15
N ALA A 172 -4.13 -0.34 -8.03
CA ALA A 172 -5.16 -1.34 -8.35
C ALA A 172 -5.07 -2.61 -7.50
N GLN A 173 -3.86 -3.00 -7.08
CA GLN A 173 -3.63 -4.21 -6.28
C GLN A 173 -3.94 -4.02 -4.78
N ASN A 174 -4.40 -2.82 -4.36
CA ASN A 174 -4.76 -2.50 -2.97
C ASN A 174 -3.65 -2.86 -1.96
N ILE A 175 -2.40 -2.64 -2.37
CA ILE A 175 -1.21 -2.91 -1.54
C ILE A 175 -1.07 -1.86 -0.45
N PHE A 176 -1.37 -0.61 -0.80
CA PHE A 176 -1.18 0.54 0.05
C PHE A 176 -2.51 1.22 0.37
N GLU A 177 -2.65 1.68 1.61
CA GLU A 177 -3.58 2.73 1.98
C GLU A 177 -3.04 4.08 1.46
N LEU A 178 -3.92 4.88 0.86
CA LEU A 178 -3.53 6.18 0.28
C LEU A 178 -3.83 7.31 1.27
N ALA A 179 -2.78 7.90 1.82
CA ALA A 179 -2.91 8.99 2.78
C ALA A 179 -3.06 10.35 2.07
N PRO A 180 -4.15 11.11 2.29
CA PRO A 180 -4.40 12.38 1.63
C PRO A 180 -3.52 13.50 2.19
N LEU A 181 -3.34 14.55 1.38
CA LEU A 181 -2.82 15.82 1.87
C LEU A 181 -3.94 16.60 2.57
N SER A 182 -4.18 16.27 3.84
CA SER A 182 -5.22 16.88 4.67
C SER A 182 -4.79 18.22 5.28
N GLU A 183 -5.72 18.98 5.85
CA GLU A 183 -5.40 20.19 6.62
C GLU A 183 -4.46 19.88 7.79
N ALA A 184 -4.66 18.77 8.49
CA ALA A 184 -3.80 18.34 9.58
C ALA A 184 -2.37 18.06 9.09
N ALA A 185 -2.23 17.40 7.93
CA ALA A 185 -0.92 17.15 7.32
C ALA A 185 -0.20 18.46 6.94
N LEU A 186 -0.94 19.44 6.43
CA LEU A 186 -0.40 20.77 6.12
C LEU A 186 0.06 21.51 7.37
N ARG A 187 -0.74 21.51 8.44
CA ARG A 187 -0.37 22.12 9.72
C ARG A 187 0.90 21.48 10.30
N ARG A 188 0.97 20.15 10.32
CA ARG A 188 2.18 19.43 10.76
C ARG A 188 3.41 19.77 9.93
N ALA A 189 3.26 19.95 8.61
CA ALA A 189 4.38 20.32 7.75
C ALA A 189 4.99 21.68 8.12
N LEU A 190 4.19 22.62 8.64
CA LEU A 190 4.66 23.93 9.10
C LEU A 190 5.41 23.87 10.44
N GLU A 191 5.22 22.80 11.22
CA GLU A 191 5.88 22.60 12.53
C GLU A 191 7.25 21.90 12.39
N LEU A 192 7.53 21.30 11.23
CA LEU A 192 8.74 20.53 10.98
C LEU A 192 9.84 21.38 10.32
N PRO A 193 11.11 20.97 10.43
CA PRO A 193 12.22 21.70 9.81
C PRO A 193 12.08 21.81 8.29
N ALA A 194 12.22 23.03 7.76
CA ALA A 194 12.12 23.34 6.32
C ALA A 194 13.22 22.70 5.45
N ALA A 195 14.23 22.07 6.06
CA ALA A 195 15.37 21.47 5.36
C ALA A 195 15.10 20.06 4.79
N ALA A 196 13.99 19.41 5.16
CA ALA A 196 13.61 18.11 4.60
C ALA A 196 13.22 18.24 3.13
N ALA A 197 13.47 17.20 2.33
CA ALA A 197 13.04 17.19 0.93
C ALA A 197 11.50 17.32 0.84
N GLU A 198 11.00 18.17 -0.05
CA GLU A 198 9.58 18.53 -0.11
C GLU A 198 8.65 17.30 -0.22
N ILE A 199 9.01 16.33 -1.07
CA ILE A 199 8.22 15.10 -1.23
C ILE A 199 8.26 14.21 0.01
N SER A 200 9.40 14.13 0.71
CA SER A 200 9.56 13.33 1.93
C SER A 200 8.80 13.97 3.08
N LEU A 201 8.83 15.29 3.21
CA LEU A 201 8.07 16.04 4.20
C LEU A 201 6.56 15.86 3.99
N GLN A 202 6.06 16.07 2.77
CA GLN A 202 4.64 15.85 2.44
C GLN A 202 4.24 14.40 2.72
N SER A 203 5.08 13.43 2.32
CA SER A 203 4.78 12.02 2.51
C SER A 203 4.73 11.62 3.98
N TYR A 204 5.68 12.09 4.77
CA TYR A 204 5.70 11.90 6.21
C TYR A 204 4.41 12.44 6.84
N CYS A 205 4.08 13.72 6.60
CA CYS A 205 2.93 14.35 7.23
C CYS A 205 1.62 13.65 6.87
N CYS A 206 1.38 13.33 5.60
CA CYS A 206 0.18 12.61 5.19
C CYS A 206 0.06 11.25 5.90
N CYS A 207 1.14 10.47 5.90
CA CYS A 207 1.10 9.11 6.43
C CYS A 207 0.94 9.07 7.96
N ILE A 208 1.60 9.97 8.68
CA ILE A 208 1.46 10.04 10.15
C ILE A 208 0.04 10.48 10.53
N GLU A 209 -0.54 11.45 9.83
CA GLU A 209 -1.94 11.85 10.05
C GLU A 209 -2.95 10.75 9.67
N ALA A 210 -2.59 9.86 8.76
CA ALA A 210 -3.35 8.65 8.44
C ALA A 210 -3.12 7.51 9.45
N GLY A 211 -2.41 7.74 10.56
CA GLY A 211 -2.20 6.76 11.62
C GLY A 211 -1.05 5.77 11.39
N ALA A 212 -0.10 6.09 10.52
CA ALA A 212 1.10 5.27 10.37
C ALA A 212 1.89 5.21 11.68
N ALA A 213 2.17 3.98 12.14
CA ALA A 213 2.94 3.74 13.35
C ALA A 213 4.45 3.96 13.14
N MET A 214 4.92 3.82 11.90
CA MET A 214 6.31 4.03 11.51
C MET A 214 6.41 4.51 10.07
N PHE A 215 7.29 5.47 9.80
CA PHE A 215 7.58 5.99 8.46
C PHE A 215 9.02 5.64 8.04
N VAL A 216 9.14 4.81 7.02
CA VAL A 216 10.42 4.33 6.47
C VAL A 216 10.95 5.36 5.49
N THR A 217 12.14 5.91 5.73
CA THR A 217 12.70 6.99 4.91
C THR A 217 14.22 6.91 4.80
N SER A 218 14.76 7.51 3.74
CA SER A 218 16.19 7.80 3.58
C SER A 218 16.51 9.29 3.74
N ASP A 219 15.53 10.13 4.07
CA ASP A 219 15.72 11.56 4.31
C ASP A 219 16.48 11.77 5.63
N ARG A 220 17.70 12.30 5.52
CA ARG A 220 18.60 12.48 6.67
C ARG A 220 18.07 13.50 7.68
N ILE A 221 17.28 14.48 7.25
CA ILE A 221 16.72 15.50 8.15
C ILE A 221 15.63 14.86 9.00
N LEU A 222 14.71 14.12 8.38
CA LEU A 222 13.68 13.38 9.11
C LEU A 222 14.30 12.38 10.09
N LEU A 223 15.26 11.56 9.64
CA LEU A 223 15.93 10.56 10.50
C LEU A 223 16.66 11.17 11.71
N LYS A 224 17.23 12.37 11.55
CA LYS A 224 17.94 13.09 12.63
C LYS A 224 16.99 13.88 13.55
N THR A 225 15.76 14.12 13.13
CA THR A 225 14.79 14.89 13.94
C THR A 225 14.33 14.02 15.13
N PRO A 226 14.55 14.45 16.39
CA PRO A 226 14.16 13.68 17.56
C PRO A 226 12.64 13.55 17.68
N GLY A 227 12.17 12.40 18.17
CA GLY A 227 10.76 12.18 18.50
C GLY A 227 9.85 11.82 17.31
N LEU A 228 10.35 11.87 16.07
CA LEU A 228 9.56 11.41 14.92
C LEU A 228 9.54 9.87 14.85
N PRO A 229 8.39 9.24 14.57
CA PRO A 229 8.27 7.79 14.33
C PRO A 229 8.82 7.42 12.95
N VAL A 230 10.12 7.63 12.75
CA VAL A 230 10.83 7.36 11.49
C VAL A 230 11.90 6.30 11.66
N CYS A 231 12.14 5.50 10.63
CA CYS A 231 13.25 4.56 10.58
C CYS A 231 13.91 4.53 9.20
N GLY A 232 15.18 4.10 9.18
CA GLY A 232 15.82 3.66 7.95
C GLY A 232 15.54 2.18 7.69
N TYR A 233 16.18 1.62 6.66
CA TYR A 233 15.93 0.27 6.17
C TYR A 233 17.18 -0.39 5.57
#